data_AF-A0A0K9PFH3-F1
#
_entry.id   AF-A0A0K9PFH3-F1
#
_cell.length_a   1.000
_cell.length_b   1.000
_cell.length_c   1.000
_cell.angle_alpha   90.00
_cell.angle_beta   90.00
_cell.angle_gamma   90.00
#
_symmetry.space_group_name_H-M   'P 1'
#
loop_
_entity.id
_entity.type
_entity.pdbx_description
1 polymer ?
#
loop_
_entity_poly.entity_id
_entity_poly.type
_entity_poly.pdbx_seq_one_letter_code
_entity_poly.pdbx_strand_id
1 'polypeptide(L)'
;MSSGGGCLRLLAMGISSGCEVATCLDGGINNMSGTGKEQNCPSHIHLPDDILELCLLRLPLSSLMTARLVCKKWSALTKTNHFRQIRSQPRYRNPWLFLVGASSCDAGTSAIHAFEVTMNRWRRVNCNDVLQRRILFSVAGVDTDLYIVGGRSSSSAGHSVRRKPVKTHKDVFVYCTLTGSWSKPASMNCARSSPVLGVFEFRSNHAVFNDTYSENQQTYRNSRRSLVYRASDVYGDPHHCSLRRNVTEDSSIITSDDETAKQNKKKKSSSIKRFAIIAVGGVGSWDEPLDSCEVYNPTANQWLTTGKLPANFGVVCSGVVLNNTFYVYSESDKLAGYNLKLGNWISIQIHANPPLLRLPGYSPRLVCCSGRIFLITASFLERGVEIVFRKVWELSSLSSSSCLLTEVGRHPDAPIDVDAEFFGDGDKIYGVEMFKIFGQKLDFLTAGDFSDKKEQPRWIRLSTNHAGCSSSYNAKKLVVLNI
;
A
#
# COMPACT_ATOMS: atom_id res chain seq x y z
N MET A 1 43.95 36.38 -2.63
CA MET A 1 42.85 37.34 -2.88
C MET A 1 42.00 36.82 -4.02
N SER A 2 40.67 36.80 -3.86
CA SER A 2 39.60 36.54 -4.86
C SER A 2 39.60 35.16 -5.54
N SER A 3 38.78 34.17 -5.14
CA SER A 3 37.31 34.01 -5.23
C SER A 3 36.78 33.62 -6.64
N GLY A 4 36.95 32.35 -7.02
CA GLY A 4 36.22 31.73 -8.13
C GLY A 4 35.00 30.96 -7.61
N GLY A 5 33.83 31.59 -7.65
CA GLY A 5 32.57 30.99 -7.23
C GLY A 5 31.42 31.55 -8.06
N GLY A 6 31.07 30.85 -9.14
CA GLY A 6 30.04 31.31 -10.05
C GLY A 6 29.62 30.26 -11.06
N CYS A 7 28.94 29.20 -10.62
CA CYS A 7 28.01 28.44 -11.47
C CYS A 7 27.21 27.42 -10.63
N LEU A 8 26.20 27.86 -9.86
CA LEU A 8 25.16 26.97 -9.29
C LEU A 8 23.97 27.72 -8.64
N ARG A 9 23.63 28.93 -9.10
CA ARG A 9 22.43 29.67 -8.68
C ARG A 9 21.46 29.83 -9.85
N LEU A 10 20.76 28.77 -10.25
CA LEU A 10 19.64 28.90 -11.20
C LEU A 10 18.47 27.90 -10.99
N LEU A 11 18.38 27.26 -9.82
CA LEU A 11 17.21 26.45 -9.45
C LEU A 11 16.59 26.85 -8.10
N ALA A 12 16.92 28.05 -7.62
CA ALA A 12 16.36 28.64 -6.41
C ALA A 12 15.86 30.07 -6.68
N MET A 13 14.81 30.18 -7.49
CA MET A 13 13.90 31.33 -7.40
C MET A 13 12.48 30.80 -7.43
N GLY A 14 11.77 31.03 -6.33
CA GLY A 14 10.36 30.71 -6.19
C GLY A 14 9.57 31.38 -7.31
N ILE A 15 8.66 30.61 -7.91
CA ILE A 15 7.63 31.16 -8.79
C ILE A 15 6.66 31.91 -7.88
N SER A 16 7.00 33.18 -7.62
CA SER A 16 6.08 34.21 -7.20
C SER A 16 5.14 34.49 -8.37
N SER A 17 3.86 34.58 -8.05
CA SER A 17 2.74 34.95 -8.91
C SER A 17 3.05 36.05 -9.93
N GLY A 18 2.62 35.81 -11.17
CA GLY A 18 2.34 36.84 -12.17
C GLY A 18 3.47 37.13 -13.17
N CYS A 19 3.47 36.45 -14.32
CA CYS A 19 3.71 37.09 -15.63
C CYS A 19 3.50 36.11 -16.78
N GLU A 20 3.24 36.71 -17.95
CA GLU A 20 2.51 36.20 -19.10
C GLU A 20 3.06 34.93 -19.76
N VAL A 21 2.11 34.08 -20.18
CA VAL A 21 2.35 33.01 -21.15
C VAL A 21 2.50 33.67 -22.52
N ALA A 22 3.73 33.82 -23.01
CA ALA A 22 3.96 34.10 -24.42
C ALA A 22 3.66 32.83 -25.23
N THR A 23 2.43 32.72 -25.72
CA THR A 23 2.05 31.82 -26.80
C THR A 23 2.66 32.33 -28.10
N CYS A 24 3.55 31.58 -28.72
CA CYS A 24 3.82 31.74 -30.15
C CYS A 24 3.09 30.61 -30.90
N LEU A 25 1.90 30.93 -31.39
CA LEU A 25 1.23 30.23 -32.49
C LEU A 25 1.24 31.15 -33.72
N ASP A 26 1.53 30.51 -34.85
CA ASP A 26 1.29 30.87 -36.25
C ASP A 26 1.88 32.16 -36.87
N GLY A 27 2.54 31.95 -38.00
CA GLY A 27 2.93 32.97 -38.96
C GLY A 27 3.46 32.31 -40.24
N GLY A 28 2.58 32.16 -41.24
CA GLY A 28 2.86 31.50 -42.50
C GLY A 28 3.81 32.27 -43.44
N ILE A 29 4.38 31.47 -44.36
CA ILE A 29 4.88 31.74 -45.72
C ILE A 29 5.12 33.21 -46.08
N ASN A 30 6.39 33.55 -46.35
CA ASN A 30 6.75 34.49 -47.41
C ASN A 30 8.13 34.11 -47.99
N ASN A 31 8.16 33.84 -49.30
CA ASN A 31 9.36 33.75 -50.11
C ASN A 31 9.87 35.18 -50.38
N MET A 32 11.15 35.45 -50.10
CA MET A 32 12.06 36.13 -51.05
C MET A 32 13.50 36.14 -50.53
N SER A 33 14.39 35.95 -51.50
CA SER A 33 15.85 35.88 -51.46
C SER A 33 16.55 37.15 -51.00
N GLY A 34 17.68 37.03 -50.29
CA GLY A 34 18.62 38.16 -50.11
C GLY A 34 19.67 37.98 -49.01
N THR A 35 20.78 37.32 -49.34
CA THR A 35 22.17 37.51 -48.87
C THR A 35 22.46 38.12 -47.48
N GLY A 36 23.09 37.29 -46.63
CA GLY A 36 24.37 37.62 -45.97
C GLY A 36 24.36 38.54 -44.76
N LYS A 37 24.27 37.95 -43.56
CA LYS A 37 25.11 38.20 -42.38
C LYS A 37 24.72 37.19 -41.29
N GLU A 38 25.54 36.14 -41.14
CA GLU A 38 25.47 35.22 -40.00
C GLU A 38 25.73 36.02 -38.72
N GLN A 39 24.66 36.31 -37.98
CA GLN A 39 24.75 36.64 -36.56
C GLN A 39 24.77 35.32 -35.79
N ASN A 40 25.91 35.03 -35.17
CA ASN A 40 26.08 33.98 -34.17
C ASN A 40 25.00 34.10 -33.10
N CYS A 41 23.93 33.31 -33.19
CA CYS A 41 23.14 32.96 -32.02
C CYS A 41 24.09 32.29 -31.02
N PRO A 42 24.10 32.68 -29.73
CA PRO A 42 24.86 31.94 -28.74
C PRO A 42 24.35 30.51 -28.79
N SER A 43 25.25 29.58 -29.13
CA SER A 43 24.96 28.14 -29.17
C SER A 43 24.13 27.80 -27.95
N HIS A 44 22.87 27.38 -28.15
CA HIS A 44 22.00 26.92 -27.08
C HIS A 44 22.83 25.96 -26.22
N ILE A 45 23.08 26.34 -24.96
CA ILE A 45 23.78 25.50 -24.00
C ILE A 45 22.84 24.32 -23.72
N HIS A 46 22.93 23.29 -24.55
CA HIS A 46 22.20 22.07 -24.38
C HIS A 46 22.90 21.29 -23.28
N LEU A 47 22.28 21.26 -22.10
CA LEU A 47 22.70 20.38 -21.03
C LEU A 47 22.62 18.92 -21.56
N PRO A 48 23.72 18.15 -21.51
CA PRO A 48 23.72 16.74 -21.89
C PRO A 48 22.66 15.94 -21.11
N ASP A 49 22.08 14.93 -21.75
CA ASP A 49 20.91 14.19 -21.25
C ASP A 49 21.20 13.45 -19.95
N ASP A 50 22.42 12.95 -19.79
CA ASP A 50 22.94 12.31 -18.59
C ASP A 50 23.00 13.29 -17.41
N ILE A 51 23.50 14.50 -17.63
CA ILE A 51 23.55 15.54 -16.58
C ILE A 51 22.14 16.00 -16.22
N LEU A 52 21.28 16.19 -17.23
CA LEU A 52 19.87 16.52 -17.01
C LEU A 52 19.16 15.44 -16.19
N GLU A 53 19.37 14.16 -16.52
CA GLU A 53 18.80 13.03 -15.79
C GLU A 53 19.28 13.02 -14.32
N LEU A 54 20.57 13.24 -14.09
CA LEU A 54 21.15 13.36 -12.73
C LEU A 54 20.56 14.53 -11.94
N CYS A 55 20.30 15.67 -12.58
CA CYS A 55 19.62 16.80 -11.95
C CYS A 55 18.20 16.42 -11.54
N LEU A 56 17.43 15.82 -12.46
CA LEU A 56 16.05 15.40 -12.21
C LEU A 56 15.95 14.31 -11.12
N LEU A 57 16.92 13.40 -11.06
CA LEU A 57 16.98 12.33 -10.04
C LEU A 57 17.09 12.89 -8.61
N ARG A 58 17.68 14.08 -8.43
CA ARG A 58 17.85 14.72 -7.11
C ARG A 58 16.66 15.56 -6.68
N LEU A 59 15.72 15.84 -7.58
CA LEU A 59 14.57 16.67 -7.24
C LEU A 59 13.62 15.92 -6.29
N PRO A 60 13.04 16.60 -5.29
CA PRO A 60 11.84 16.11 -4.61
C PRO A 60 10.72 15.82 -5.63
N LEU A 61 9.82 14.87 -5.33
CA LEU A 61 8.76 14.47 -6.27
C LEU A 61 7.92 15.66 -6.74
N SER A 62 7.69 16.66 -5.89
CA SER A 62 6.95 17.85 -6.29
C SER A 62 7.63 18.68 -7.36
N SER A 63 8.90 19.01 -7.14
CA SER A 63 9.75 19.72 -8.09
C SER A 63 9.91 18.89 -9.37
N LEU A 64 9.96 17.56 -9.25
CA LEU A 64 9.97 16.65 -10.38
C LEU A 64 8.68 16.74 -11.20
N MET A 65 7.52 16.81 -10.55
CA MET A 65 6.23 17.00 -11.24
C MET A 65 6.18 18.34 -11.98
N THR A 66 6.66 19.42 -11.36
CA THR A 66 6.76 20.74 -12.02
C THR A 66 7.76 20.73 -13.18
N ALA A 67 8.91 20.06 -13.01
CA ALA A 67 9.94 19.96 -14.04
C ALA A 67 9.42 19.30 -15.33
N ARG A 68 8.45 18.37 -15.22
CA ARG A 68 7.83 17.74 -16.40
C ARG A 68 6.98 18.67 -17.25
N LEU A 69 6.56 19.80 -16.70
CA LEU A 69 5.77 20.81 -17.42
C LEU A 69 6.66 21.70 -18.30
N VAL A 70 7.98 21.70 -18.08
CA VAL A 70 8.93 22.54 -18.83
C VAL A 70 8.98 22.14 -20.30
N CYS A 71 9.17 20.85 -20.61
CA CYS A 71 9.17 20.37 -21.98
C CYS A 71 8.89 18.86 -22.09
N LYS A 72 8.55 18.41 -23.31
CA LYS A 72 8.29 16.99 -23.62
C LYS A 72 9.48 16.08 -23.29
N LYS A 73 10.71 16.57 -23.46
CA LYS A 73 11.95 15.83 -23.17
C LYS A 73 12.10 15.51 -21.68
N TRP A 74 11.95 16.51 -20.81
CA TRP A 74 12.04 16.32 -19.35
C TRP A 74 10.90 15.40 -18.87
N SER A 75 9.70 15.56 -19.45
CA SER A 75 8.58 14.65 -19.20
C SER A 75 8.88 13.20 -19.60
N ALA A 76 9.51 12.98 -20.75
CA ALA A 76 9.86 11.64 -21.23
C ALA A 76 10.95 10.97 -20.39
N LEU A 77 12.03 11.68 -20.06
CA LEU A 77 13.15 11.15 -19.28
C LEU A 77 12.69 10.59 -17.92
N THR A 78 11.87 11.36 -17.22
CA THR A 78 11.34 10.99 -15.89
C THR A 78 10.31 9.85 -15.88
N LYS A 79 9.89 9.37 -17.06
CA LYS A 79 8.95 8.24 -17.23
C LYS A 79 9.65 6.95 -17.63
N THR A 80 10.93 7.00 -18.01
CA THR A 80 11.68 5.81 -18.42
C THR A 80 11.82 4.81 -17.28
N ASN A 81 11.97 3.52 -17.61
CA ASN A 81 12.23 2.49 -16.59
C ASN A 81 13.62 2.68 -15.95
N HIS A 82 14.59 3.19 -16.71
CA HIS A 82 15.93 3.48 -16.22
C HIS A 82 15.91 4.53 -15.10
N PHE A 83 15.25 5.67 -15.33
CA PHE A 83 15.07 6.71 -14.33
C PHE A 83 14.42 6.16 -13.05
N ARG A 84 13.36 5.35 -13.20
CA ARG A 84 12.66 4.71 -12.07
C ARG A 84 13.57 3.79 -11.27
N GLN A 85 14.39 2.99 -11.95
CA GLN A 85 15.34 2.07 -11.31
C GLN A 85 16.46 2.79 -10.59
N ILE A 86 17.00 3.89 -11.13
CA ILE A 86 18.03 4.66 -10.44
C ILE A 86 17.44 5.39 -9.24
N ARG A 87 16.27 6.00 -9.41
CA ARG A 87 15.63 6.76 -8.34
C ARG A 87 15.22 5.88 -7.15
N SER A 88 14.86 4.62 -7.41
CA SER A 88 14.60 3.64 -6.35
C SER A 88 15.86 3.15 -5.62
N GLN A 89 17.06 3.61 -5.96
CA GLN A 89 18.28 3.30 -5.22
C GLN A 89 18.36 4.11 -3.91
N PRO A 90 18.94 3.54 -2.83
CA PRO A 90 19.03 4.21 -1.52
C PRO A 90 19.60 5.63 -1.55
N ARG A 91 20.48 5.94 -2.50
CA ARG A 91 21.10 7.25 -2.64
C ARG A 91 20.14 8.37 -3.08
N TYR A 92 19.07 8.03 -3.78
CA TYR A 92 18.13 9.00 -4.37
C TYR A 92 16.72 8.92 -3.78
N ARG A 93 16.47 7.95 -2.90
CA ARG A 93 15.20 7.78 -2.20
C ARG A 93 14.94 8.98 -1.30
N ASN A 94 13.78 9.60 -1.50
CA ASN A 94 13.21 10.51 -0.52
C ASN A 94 11.96 9.86 0.07
N PRO A 95 11.81 9.80 1.40
CA PRO A 95 10.59 9.29 2.01
C PRO A 95 9.45 10.28 1.75
N TRP A 96 8.38 9.79 1.15
CA TRP A 96 7.11 10.49 0.99
C TRP A 96 6.07 9.79 1.86
N LEU A 97 5.43 10.58 2.73
CA LEU A 97 4.36 10.09 3.59
C LEU A 97 3.04 10.34 2.88
N PHE A 98 2.39 9.29 2.38
CA PHE A 98 1.07 9.39 1.78
C PHE A 98 0.00 9.10 2.82
N LEU A 99 -0.72 10.15 3.20
CA LEU A 99 -1.95 10.03 3.98
C LEU A 99 -3.13 9.93 3.03
N VAL A 100 -3.67 8.73 2.93
CA VAL A 100 -4.89 8.49 2.20
C VAL A 100 -6.05 8.48 3.19
N GLY A 101 -7.04 9.34 3.01
CA GLY A 101 -8.19 9.35 3.90
C GLY A 101 -9.49 9.73 3.22
N ALA A 102 -10.61 9.44 3.87
CA ALA A 102 -11.92 9.94 3.44
C ALA A 102 -12.44 11.03 4.37
N SER A 103 -12.54 12.26 3.83
CA SER A 103 -12.91 13.42 4.63
C SER A 103 -14.40 13.37 4.89
N SER A 104 -14.79 13.55 6.14
CA SER A 104 -16.20 13.54 6.54
C SER A 104 -16.95 14.83 6.22
N CYS A 105 -16.29 15.87 5.69
CA CYS A 105 -17.00 17.10 5.32
C CYS A 105 -18.03 16.80 4.21
N ASP A 106 -19.30 17.12 4.52
CA ASP A 106 -20.61 17.17 3.84
C ASP A 106 -20.79 16.69 2.37
N ALA A 107 -19.72 16.58 1.59
CA ALA A 107 -19.68 16.00 0.26
C ALA A 107 -19.17 14.54 0.21
N GLY A 108 -18.73 13.97 1.34
CA GLY A 108 -18.25 12.57 1.42
C GLY A 108 -17.07 12.26 0.50
N THR A 109 -16.27 13.25 0.12
CA THR A 109 -15.21 13.06 -0.87
C THR A 109 -13.97 12.40 -0.25
N SER A 110 -13.58 11.25 -0.81
CA SER A 110 -12.30 10.61 -0.51
C SER A 110 -11.18 11.43 -1.14
N ALA A 111 -10.13 11.72 -0.37
CA ALA A 111 -9.01 12.51 -0.86
C ALA A 111 -7.69 11.88 -0.43
N ILE A 112 -6.74 11.83 -1.34
CA ILE A 112 -5.36 11.44 -1.03
C ILE A 112 -4.57 12.71 -0.76
N HIS A 113 -3.87 12.77 0.37
CA HIS A 113 -2.84 13.75 0.62
C HIS A 113 -1.46 13.08 0.67
N ALA A 114 -0.48 13.76 0.12
CA ALA A 114 0.92 13.39 0.19
C ALA A 114 1.64 14.45 1.01
N PHE A 115 2.29 14.06 2.10
CA PHE A 115 3.20 14.89 2.86
C PHE A 115 4.62 14.69 2.36
N GLU A 116 5.18 15.80 1.90
CA GLU A 116 6.55 15.88 1.45
C GLU A 116 7.43 16.24 2.65
N VAL A 117 8.22 15.27 3.14
CA VAL A 117 9.04 15.42 4.34
C VAL A 117 10.09 16.52 4.16
N THR A 118 10.73 16.58 2.99
CA THR A 118 11.80 17.56 2.69
C THR A 118 11.30 19.00 2.69
N MET A 119 10.04 19.24 2.31
CA MET A 119 9.43 20.56 2.28
C MET A 119 8.48 20.83 3.45
N ASN A 120 8.32 19.86 4.37
CA ASN A 120 7.39 19.90 5.49
C ASN A 120 5.98 20.40 5.09
N ARG A 121 5.42 19.84 4.01
CA ARG A 121 4.17 20.34 3.42
C ARG A 121 3.27 19.22 2.89
N TRP A 122 1.98 19.34 3.21
CA TRP A 122 0.91 18.52 2.62
C TRP A 122 0.53 18.99 1.22
N ARG A 123 0.26 18.04 0.33
CA ARG A 123 -0.24 18.26 -1.02
C ARG A 123 -1.42 17.35 -1.30
N ARG A 124 -2.46 17.87 -1.94
CA ARG A 124 -3.60 17.09 -2.38
C ARG A 124 -3.27 16.40 -3.70
N VAL A 125 -3.50 15.09 -3.76
CA VAL A 125 -3.44 14.30 -5.00
C VAL A 125 -4.83 14.30 -5.63
N ASN A 126 -4.90 14.70 -6.90
CA ASN A 126 -6.17 14.70 -7.62
C ASN A 126 -6.64 13.27 -7.89
N CYS A 127 -7.83 12.94 -7.41
CA CYS A 127 -8.41 11.62 -7.50
C CYS A 127 -9.41 11.48 -8.67
N ASN A 128 -9.67 12.52 -9.47
CA ASN A 128 -10.59 12.51 -10.63
C ASN A 128 -11.88 11.70 -10.41
N ASP A 129 -12.49 11.82 -9.22
CA ASP A 129 -13.65 11.05 -8.77
C ASP A 129 -13.53 9.50 -8.80
N VAL A 130 -12.34 8.94 -9.04
CA VAL A 130 -12.07 7.48 -9.07
C VAL A 130 -12.54 6.81 -7.79
N LEU A 131 -12.41 7.49 -6.65
CA LEU A 131 -12.81 6.97 -5.35
C LEU A 131 -14.29 7.17 -5.01
N GLN A 132 -15.10 7.89 -5.80
CA GLN A 132 -16.58 7.99 -5.67
C GLN A 132 -17.15 7.92 -4.23
N ARG A 133 -16.64 8.73 -3.30
CA ARG A 133 -17.05 8.72 -1.87
C ARG A 133 -16.82 7.40 -1.12
N ARG A 134 -15.83 6.63 -1.54
CA ARG A 134 -15.42 5.37 -0.92
C ARG A 134 -14.69 5.62 0.38
N ILE A 135 -15.10 4.93 1.42
CA ILE A 135 -14.51 4.97 2.76
C ILE A 135 -14.08 3.56 3.15
N LEU A 136 -13.33 3.44 4.25
CA LEU A 136 -12.94 2.14 4.81
C LEU A 136 -12.24 1.23 3.78
N PHE A 137 -11.50 1.81 2.84
CA PHE A 137 -10.59 1.05 1.97
C PHE A 137 -9.23 0.96 2.67
N SER A 138 -8.39 0.05 2.21
CA SER A 138 -7.02 -0.09 2.71
C SER A 138 -6.01 0.25 1.64
N VAL A 139 -4.82 0.68 2.06
CA VAL A 139 -3.78 1.15 1.14
C VAL A 139 -2.48 0.39 1.38
N ALA A 140 -1.82 0.02 0.30
CA ALA A 140 -0.49 -0.60 0.32
C ALA A 140 0.44 0.16 -0.64
N GLY A 141 1.68 0.36 -0.21
CA GLY A 141 2.72 0.98 -1.02
C GLY A 141 3.65 -0.06 -1.61
N VAL A 142 3.88 0.01 -2.91
CA VAL A 142 4.83 -0.86 -3.61
C VAL A 142 5.64 0.00 -4.57
N ASP A 143 6.96 0.05 -4.40
CA ASP A 143 7.87 0.90 -5.18
C ASP A 143 7.37 2.36 -5.25
N THR A 144 6.72 2.74 -6.35
CA THR A 144 6.18 4.09 -6.59
C THR A 144 4.67 4.11 -6.74
N ASP A 145 4.02 2.98 -6.49
CA ASP A 145 2.61 2.76 -6.76
C ASP A 145 1.85 2.59 -5.43
N LEU A 146 0.74 3.30 -5.31
CA LEU A 146 -0.21 3.16 -4.22
C LEU A 146 -1.37 2.27 -4.66
N TYR A 147 -1.53 1.14 -4.00
CA TYR A 147 -2.64 0.22 -4.18
C TYR A 147 -3.74 0.57 -3.19
N ILE A 148 -4.95 0.79 -3.68
CA ILE A 148 -6.15 1.08 -2.89
C ILE A 148 -7.10 -0.09 -3.08
N VAL A 149 -7.39 -0.81 -2.00
CA VAL A 149 -8.05 -2.11 -2.02
C VAL A 149 -9.36 -2.05 -1.25
N GLY A 150 -10.46 -2.46 -1.89
CA GLY A 150 -11.75 -2.66 -1.25
C GLY A 150 -12.46 -1.37 -0.86
N GLY A 151 -13.16 -1.40 0.27
CA GLY A 151 -13.89 -0.27 0.85
C GLY A 151 -15.39 -0.29 0.60
N ARG A 152 -16.08 0.73 1.12
CA ARG A 152 -17.55 0.90 1.02
C ARG A 152 -17.90 2.27 0.48
N SER A 153 -19.00 2.37 -0.25
CA SER A 153 -19.57 3.67 -0.64
C SER A 153 -21.01 3.78 -0.16
N SER A 154 -21.36 4.95 0.37
CA SER A 154 -22.74 5.29 0.68
C SER A 154 -23.40 5.95 -0.53
N SER A 155 -24.55 5.44 -0.94
CA SER A 155 -25.33 6.00 -2.05
C SER A 155 -26.24 7.14 -1.57
N SER A 156 -25.74 8.11 -0.82
CA SER A 156 -26.54 9.26 -0.36
C SER A 156 -26.46 10.43 -1.35
N ALA A 157 -27.26 10.30 -2.41
CA ALA A 157 -27.75 11.44 -3.20
C ALA A 157 -29.28 11.31 -3.23
N GLY A 158 -29.97 12.14 -2.44
CA GLY A 158 -31.42 12.24 -2.40
C GLY A 158 -32.03 12.22 -0.98
N HIS A 159 -33.00 13.11 -0.76
CA HIS A 159 -33.80 13.27 0.46
C HIS A 159 -34.82 12.12 0.64
N SER A 160 -34.40 10.85 0.50
CA SER A 160 -35.29 9.71 0.72
C SER A 160 -35.19 9.20 2.16
N VAL A 161 -36.32 9.11 2.84
CA VAL A 161 -36.50 8.65 4.24
C VAL A 161 -36.02 7.19 4.48
N ARG A 162 -35.74 6.42 3.41
CA ARG A 162 -35.15 5.07 3.50
C ARG A 162 -33.63 5.12 3.30
N ARG A 163 -32.87 4.64 4.29
CA ARG A 163 -31.42 4.40 4.19
C ARG A 163 -31.17 3.45 3.01
N LYS A 164 -30.54 3.95 1.93
CA LYS A 164 -30.07 3.10 0.82
C LYS A 164 -28.97 2.15 1.32
N PRO A 165 -28.87 0.92 0.80
CA PRO A 165 -27.86 -0.04 1.24
C PRO A 165 -26.45 0.46 0.91
N VAL A 166 -25.52 0.28 1.86
CA VAL A 166 -24.10 0.57 1.69
C VAL A 166 -23.50 -0.48 0.77
N LYS A 167 -22.82 -0.05 -0.30
CA LYS A 167 -22.16 -0.96 -1.24
C LYS A 167 -20.74 -1.24 -0.77
N THR A 168 -20.43 -2.50 -0.46
CA THR A 168 -19.05 -2.99 -0.27
C THR A 168 -18.45 -3.35 -1.62
N HIS A 169 -17.18 -3.05 -1.82
CA HIS A 169 -16.52 -3.18 -3.12
C HIS A 169 -15.40 -4.21 -3.12
N LYS A 170 -15.20 -4.82 -4.28
CA LYS A 170 -14.04 -5.68 -4.60
C LYS A 170 -12.95 -4.98 -5.40
N ASP A 171 -13.24 -3.76 -5.87
CA ASP A 171 -12.34 -3.04 -6.77
C ASP A 171 -11.02 -2.67 -6.12
N VAL A 172 -9.99 -2.69 -6.95
CA VAL A 172 -8.64 -2.25 -6.60
C VAL A 172 -8.26 -1.13 -7.57
N PHE A 173 -7.65 -0.07 -7.06
CA PHE A 173 -7.13 1.03 -7.85
C PHE A 173 -5.64 1.20 -7.57
N VAL A 174 -4.88 1.57 -8.60
CA VAL A 174 -3.46 1.86 -8.48
C VAL A 174 -3.20 3.28 -8.92
N TYR A 175 -2.59 4.06 -8.04
CA TYR A 175 -2.09 5.38 -8.34
C TYR A 175 -0.57 5.34 -8.42
N CYS A 176 -0.03 5.56 -9.63
CA CYS A 176 1.40 5.68 -9.81
C CYS A 176 1.83 7.08 -9.38
N THR A 177 2.49 7.18 -8.23
CA THR A 177 2.93 8.47 -7.66
C THR A 177 3.97 9.14 -8.54
N LEU A 178 4.76 8.35 -9.26
CA LEU A 178 5.73 8.89 -10.20
C LEU A 178 5.04 9.50 -11.39
N THR A 179 4.06 8.90 -12.05
CA THR A 179 3.47 9.46 -13.29
C THR A 179 2.23 10.32 -13.05
N GLY A 180 1.61 10.22 -11.87
CA GLY A 180 0.31 10.82 -11.56
C GLY A 180 -0.87 10.10 -12.21
N SER A 181 -0.68 8.91 -12.78
CA SER A 181 -1.71 8.18 -13.50
C SER A 181 -2.43 7.15 -12.63
N TRP A 182 -3.73 7.01 -12.88
CA TRP A 182 -4.59 6.00 -12.28
C TRP A 182 -4.73 4.78 -13.20
N SER A 183 -4.79 3.59 -12.61
CA SER A 183 -5.16 2.36 -13.30
C SER A 183 -6.03 1.47 -12.41
N LYS A 184 -6.73 0.51 -13.02
CA LYS A 184 -7.62 -0.43 -12.34
C LYS A 184 -7.15 -1.88 -12.61
N PRO A 185 -6.35 -2.48 -11.72
CA PRO A 185 -6.02 -3.90 -11.83
C PRO A 185 -7.24 -4.79 -11.55
N ALA A 186 -7.04 -6.11 -11.58
CA ALA A 186 -8.10 -7.06 -11.27
C ALA A 186 -8.69 -6.81 -9.87
N SER A 187 -10.01 -6.90 -9.81
CA SER A 187 -10.77 -6.82 -8.56
C SER A 187 -10.58 -8.12 -7.75
N MET A 188 -10.69 -8.02 -6.42
CA MET A 188 -10.72 -9.17 -5.52
C MET A 188 -11.89 -10.12 -5.84
N ASN A 189 -11.78 -11.36 -5.37
CA ASN A 189 -12.85 -12.35 -5.43
C ASN A 189 -13.98 -11.99 -4.46
N CYS A 190 -13.64 -11.55 -3.24
CA CYS A 190 -14.61 -11.12 -2.24
C CYS A 190 -14.57 -9.60 -2.02
N ALA A 191 -15.75 -8.97 -2.01
CA ALA A 191 -15.89 -7.57 -1.64
C ALA A 191 -15.67 -7.42 -0.13
N ARG A 192 -14.79 -6.48 0.27
CA ARG A 192 -14.40 -6.29 1.66
C ARG A 192 -14.07 -4.83 1.97
N SER A 193 -14.40 -4.39 3.17
CA SER A 193 -13.99 -3.11 3.74
C SER A 193 -13.04 -3.28 4.91
N SER A 194 -12.12 -2.35 5.03
CA SER A 194 -11.00 -2.35 5.99
C SER A 194 -10.19 -3.64 5.98
N PRO A 195 -9.84 -4.22 4.81
CA PRO A 195 -8.97 -5.40 4.82
C PRO A 195 -7.58 -5.05 5.34
N VAL A 196 -6.97 -5.93 6.11
CA VAL A 196 -5.58 -5.74 6.52
C VAL A 196 -4.66 -6.21 5.39
N LEU A 197 -3.77 -5.33 4.95
CA LEU A 197 -2.90 -5.57 3.79
C LEU A 197 -1.47 -5.88 4.22
N GLY A 198 -0.84 -6.82 3.52
CA GLY A 198 0.58 -7.11 3.61
C GLY A 198 1.23 -7.05 2.24
N VAL A 199 2.44 -6.51 2.17
CA VAL A 199 3.26 -6.48 0.94
C VAL A 199 4.49 -7.34 1.16
N PHE A 200 4.78 -8.23 0.22
CA PHE A 200 5.97 -9.07 0.31
C PHE A 200 6.62 -9.29 -1.06
N GLU A 201 7.93 -9.46 -1.04
CA GLU A 201 8.75 -9.65 -2.23
C GLU A 201 9.04 -11.15 -2.44
N PHE A 202 8.98 -11.64 -3.68
CA PHE A 202 9.29 -13.02 -4.02
C PHE A 202 10.17 -13.10 -5.29
N ARG A 203 10.95 -14.18 -5.39
CA ARG A 203 11.93 -14.40 -6.47
C ARG A 203 11.52 -15.61 -7.33
N SER A 204 10.42 -15.48 -8.10
CA SER A 204 9.83 -16.52 -8.99
C SER A 204 9.43 -17.85 -8.32
N ASN A 205 8.49 -18.60 -8.93
CA ASN A 205 7.92 -19.89 -8.45
C ASN A 205 7.57 -19.92 -6.95
N HIS A 206 6.75 -18.99 -6.50
CA HIS A 206 6.26 -18.95 -5.12
C HIS A 206 5.14 -19.99 -4.94
N ALA A 207 5.19 -20.82 -3.90
CA ALA A 207 4.30 -21.98 -3.74
C ALA A 207 2.80 -21.60 -3.73
N VAL A 208 2.45 -20.44 -3.17
CA VAL A 208 1.08 -19.87 -3.20
C VAL A 208 0.51 -19.81 -4.62
N PHE A 209 1.36 -19.67 -5.64
CA PHE A 209 0.97 -19.58 -7.05
C PHE A 209 1.10 -20.90 -7.82
N ASN A 210 1.64 -21.96 -7.21
CA ASN A 210 1.82 -23.26 -7.86
C ASN A 210 0.63 -24.20 -7.63
N ASP A 211 0.01 -24.19 -6.44
CA ASP A 211 -1.09 -25.13 -6.11
C ASP A 211 -2.43 -24.77 -6.76
N THR A 212 -2.63 -23.50 -7.16
CA THR A 212 -3.90 -23.00 -7.70
C THR A 212 -4.12 -23.28 -9.20
N TYR A 213 -3.11 -23.76 -9.92
CA TYR A 213 -3.29 -24.16 -11.33
C TYR A 213 -4.03 -25.50 -11.48
N SER A 214 -3.99 -26.37 -10.47
CA SER A 214 -4.56 -27.73 -10.53
C SER A 214 -6.03 -27.77 -10.11
N GLU A 215 -6.43 -27.04 -9.06
CA GLU A 215 -7.81 -27.07 -8.54
C GLU A 215 -8.82 -26.28 -9.38
N ASN A 216 -8.38 -25.21 -10.05
CA ASN A 216 -9.27 -24.35 -10.85
C ASN A 216 -9.85 -25.06 -12.10
N GLN A 217 -9.30 -26.19 -12.54
CA GLN A 217 -9.93 -26.97 -13.63
C GLN A 217 -11.06 -27.89 -13.16
N GLN A 218 -11.11 -28.26 -11.87
CA GLN A 218 -12.14 -29.17 -11.35
C GLN A 218 -13.39 -28.43 -10.85
N THR A 219 -13.24 -27.24 -10.25
CA THR A 219 -14.39 -26.44 -9.76
C THR A 219 -15.21 -25.82 -10.89
N TYR A 220 -14.60 -25.45 -12.03
CA TYR A 220 -15.33 -24.96 -13.20
C TYR A 220 -16.18 -26.04 -13.92
N ARG A 221 -15.81 -27.32 -13.82
CA ARG A 221 -16.62 -28.42 -14.36
C ARG A 221 -17.82 -28.77 -13.47
N ASN A 222 -17.67 -28.64 -12.15
CA ASN A 222 -18.73 -28.98 -11.20
C ASN A 222 -19.80 -27.87 -11.06
N SER A 223 -19.44 -26.61 -11.34
CA SER A 223 -20.36 -25.47 -11.19
C SER A 223 -21.40 -25.33 -12.31
N ARG A 224 -21.39 -26.19 -13.35
CA ARG A 224 -22.45 -26.24 -14.39
C ARG A 224 -23.58 -27.23 -14.10
N ARG A 225 -23.60 -27.91 -12.93
CA ARG A 225 -24.63 -28.92 -12.62
C ARG A 225 -25.54 -28.64 -11.42
N SER A 226 -25.50 -27.45 -10.79
CA SER A 226 -26.49 -27.13 -9.74
C SER A 226 -27.06 -25.73 -9.88
N LEU A 227 -28.12 -25.59 -10.68
CA LEU A 227 -29.06 -24.48 -10.61
C LEU A 227 -30.40 -24.90 -11.26
N VAL A 228 -31.15 -25.78 -10.60
CA VAL A 228 -32.62 -25.79 -10.69
C VAL A 228 -33.20 -26.20 -9.33
N TYR A 229 -34.05 -25.33 -8.80
CA TYR A 229 -34.70 -25.42 -7.50
C TYR A 229 -35.89 -26.39 -7.58
N ARG A 230 -35.80 -27.49 -6.83
CA ARG A 230 -36.82 -28.11 -5.96
C ARG A 230 -38.31 -28.06 -6.41
N ALA A 231 -38.84 -29.22 -6.79
CA ALA A 231 -40.26 -29.56 -6.61
C ALA A 231 -40.41 -31.04 -6.20
N SER A 232 -40.92 -31.23 -4.98
CA SER A 232 -41.62 -32.38 -4.37
C SER A 232 -41.15 -33.82 -4.64
N ASP A 233 -40.62 -34.46 -3.59
CA ASP A 233 -40.50 -35.92 -3.46
C ASP A 233 -41.89 -36.55 -3.26
N VAL A 234 -42.36 -37.34 -4.24
CA VAL A 234 -43.45 -38.31 -4.06
C VAL A 234 -43.16 -39.52 -4.95
N TYR A 235 -42.96 -40.69 -4.30
CA TYR A 235 -42.67 -42.03 -4.82
C TYR A 235 -41.30 -42.28 -5.47
N GLY A 236 -40.48 -43.08 -4.77
CA GLY A 236 -39.26 -43.69 -5.30
C GLY A 236 -39.60 -44.91 -6.15
N ASP A 237 -39.09 -44.93 -7.38
CA ASP A 237 -39.07 -46.10 -8.25
C ASP A 237 -37.71 -46.80 -8.14
N PRO A 238 -37.65 -48.07 -7.70
CA PRO A 238 -36.41 -48.73 -7.33
C PRO A 238 -35.86 -49.64 -8.44
N HIS A 239 -35.75 -49.20 -9.69
CA HIS A 239 -35.04 -49.98 -10.71
C HIS A 239 -34.35 -49.09 -11.74
N HIS A 240 -33.01 -49.15 -11.80
CA HIS A 240 -32.32 -49.97 -12.82
C HIS A 240 -30.87 -49.47 -13.02
N CYS A 241 -29.93 -50.19 -12.41
CA CYS A 241 -28.51 -50.16 -12.73
C CYS A 241 -28.28 -50.60 -14.19
N SER A 242 -27.36 -49.94 -14.90
CA SER A 242 -26.45 -50.66 -15.81
C SER A 242 -25.13 -49.92 -16.00
N LEU A 243 -24.10 -50.48 -15.38
CA LEU A 243 -22.69 -50.20 -15.61
C LEU A 243 -22.29 -50.78 -16.97
N ARG A 244 -21.61 -49.99 -17.82
CA ARG A 244 -20.70 -50.53 -18.84
C ARG A 244 -19.27 -50.12 -18.49
N ARG A 245 -18.52 -51.12 -18.03
CA ARG A 245 -17.05 -51.14 -18.04
C ARG A 245 -16.60 -51.19 -19.49
N ASN A 246 -15.70 -50.31 -19.89
CA ASN A 246 -14.75 -50.59 -20.97
C ASN A 246 -13.35 -50.48 -20.37
N VAL A 247 -12.80 -51.66 -20.11
CA VAL A 247 -11.37 -51.93 -19.95
C VAL A 247 -10.80 -51.96 -21.37
N THR A 248 -9.66 -51.31 -21.59
CA THR A 248 -8.79 -51.65 -22.72
C THR A 248 -7.35 -51.41 -22.29
N GLU A 249 -6.59 -52.48 -22.37
CA GLU A 249 -5.21 -52.67 -21.94
C GLU A 249 -4.20 -52.02 -22.89
N ASP A 250 -3.03 -51.74 -22.31
CA ASP A 250 -1.67 -51.81 -22.86
C ASP A 250 -1.30 -51.12 -24.19
N SER A 251 -0.33 -50.21 -24.08
CA SER A 251 0.97 -50.38 -24.75
C SER A 251 1.99 -49.34 -24.30
N SER A 252 3.08 -49.84 -23.72
CA SER A 252 4.31 -49.17 -23.38
C SER A 252 5.17 -48.95 -24.63
N ILE A 253 5.69 -47.73 -24.81
CA ILE A 253 6.88 -47.50 -25.65
C ILE A 253 7.85 -46.62 -24.88
N ILE A 254 8.92 -47.28 -24.43
CA ILE A 254 10.18 -46.70 -23.97
C ILE A 254 10.92 -46.24 -25.22
N THR A 255 11.41 -44.99 -25.24
CA THR A 255 12.58 -44.62 -26.06
C THR A 255 13.53 -43.81 -25.20
N SER A 256 14.77 -44.29 -25.18
CA SER A 256 15.93 -43.85 -24.41
C SER A 256 16.72 -42.76 -25.15
N ASP A 257 17.37 -41.92 -24.34
CA ASP A 257 18.69 -41.29 -24.50
C ASP A 257 19.04 -40.57 -25.81
N ASP A 258 19.28 -39.25 -25.71
CA ASP A 258 20.49 -38.68 -26.30
C ASP A 258 20.93 -37.41 -25.55
N GLU A 259 22.04 -37.52 -24.80
CA GLU A 259 22.75 -36.41 -24.19
C GLU A 259 23.61 -35.69 -25.25
N THR A 260 23.31 -34.42 -25.52
CA THR A 260 24.31 -33.52 -26.13
C THR A 260 24.51 -32.29 -25.26
N ALA A 261 25.65 -32.31 -24.56
CA ALA A 261 26.17 -31.22 -23.77
C ALA A 261 26.45 -29.98 -24.63
N LYS A 262 25.63 -28.94 -24.50
CA LYS A 262 25.98 -27.57 -24.91
C LYS A 262 26.19 -26.71 -23.67
N GLN A 263 27.47 -26.40 -23.44
CA GLN A 263 27.93 -25.36 -22.52
C GLN A 263 27.21 -24.04 -22.81
N ASN A 264 26.25 -23.65 -21.97
CA ASN A 264 25.70 -22.31 -21.98
C ASN A 264 26.20 -21.55 -20.75
N LYS A 265 27.04 -20.55 -21.03
CA LYS A 265 27.47 -19.48 -20.12
C LYS A 265 26.27 -19.05 -19.26
N LYS A 266 26.34 -19.29 -17.95
CA LYS A 266 25.42 -18.72 -16.96
C LYS A 266 25.50 -17.19 -17.04
N LYS A 267 24.68 -16.58 -17.91
CA LYS A 267 24.21 -15.22 -17.67
C LYS A 267 23.56 -15.27 -16.29
N LYS A 268 24.14 -14.59 -15.30
CA LYS A 268 23.46 -14.27 -14.04
C LYS A 268 22.20 -13.49 -14.43
N SER A 269 21.10 -14.20 -14.65
CA SER A 269 19.76 -13.63 -14.67
C SER A 269 19.58 -13.05 -13.28
N SER A 270 19.74 -11.74 -13.14
CA SER A 270 19.34 -11.04 -11.93
C SER A 270 17.86 -11.35 -11.76
N SER A 271 17.53 -12.26 -10.85
CA SER A 271 16.15 -12.69 -10.61
C SER A 271 15.29 -11.44 -10.39
N ILE A 272 14.35 -11.18 -11.29
CA ILE A 272 13.46 -10.02 -11.19
C ILE A 272 12.69 -10.19 -9.88
N LYS A 273 12.99 -9.34 -8.91
CA LYS A 273 12.22 -9.18 -7.69
C LYS A 273 10.79 -8.81 -8.09
N ARG A 274 9.83 -9.62 -7.63
CA ARG A 274 8.40 -9.37 -7.81
C ARG A 274 7.79 -9.12 -6.44
N PHE A 275 6.69 -8.40 -6.40
CA PHE A 275 5.91 -8.21 -5.19
C PHE A 275 4.57 -8.93 -5.31
N ALA A 276 3.96 -9.23 -4.17
CA ALA A 276 2.57 -9.61 -4.08
C ALA A 276 1.92 -8.86 -2.90
N ILE A 277 0.61 -8.73 -2.97
CA ILE A 277 -0.20 -8.07 -1.93
C ILE A 277 -1.15 -9.11 -1.37
N ILE A 278 -1.13 -9.31 -0.05
CA ILE A 278 -2.11 -10.15 0.64
C ILE A 278 -3.16 -9.26 1.30
N ALA A 279 -4.44 -9.61 1.17
CA ALA A 279 -5.56 -8.95 1.80
C ALA A 279 -6.29 -9.93 2.72
N VAL A 280 -6.41 -9.57 4.00
CA VAL A 280 -6.89 -10.46 5.06
C VAL A 280 -8.06 -9.82 5.78
N GLY A 281 -9.12 -10.61 5.96
CA GLY A 281 -10.32 -10.24 6.72
C GLY A 281 -10.99 -8.96 6.20
N GLY A 282 -11.37 -8.10 7.14
CA GLY A 282 -12.26 -6.97 6.90
C GLY A 282 -13.73 -7.35 7.09
N VAL A 283 -14.62 -6.49 6.58
CA VAL A 283 -16.07 -6.65 6.70
C VAL A 283 -16.67 -6.80 5.31
N GLY A 284 -17.58 -7.77 5.14
CA GLY A 284 -18.20 -8.11 3.88
C GLY A 284 -19.35 -7.18 3.47
N SER A 285 -20.24 -7.69 2.63
CA SER A 285 -21.36 -6.89 2.08
C SER A 285 -22.56 -6.82 3.02
N TRP A 286 -22.65 -7.76 3.95
CA TRP A 286 -23.71 -7.94 4.94
C TRP A 286 -23.27 -7.52 6.34
N ASP A 287 -22.19 -6.75 6.43
CA ASP A 287 -21.58 -6.34 7.71
C ASP A 287 -20.97 -7.50 8.51
N GLU A 288 -20.69 -8.61 7.85
CA GLU A 288 -20.11 -9.81 8.41
C GLU A 288 -18.57 -9.71 8.47
N PRO A 289 -17.94 -10.11 9.59
CA PRO A 289 -16.49 -10.23 9.63
C PRO A 289 -16.03 -11.37 8.72
N LEU A 290 -15.03 -11.09 7.87
CA LEU A 290 -14.50 -12.07 6.93
C LEU A 290 -13.33 -12.83 7.55
N ASP A 291 -13.33 -14.15 7.37
CA ASP A 291 -12.20 -15.05 7.67
C ASP A 291 -11.31 -15.31 6.44
N SER A 292 -11.75 -14.84 5.27
CA SER A 292 -11.12 -15.12 3.99
C SER A 292 -9.90 -14.26 3.73
N CYS A 293 -8.95 -14.83 3.01
CA CYS A 293 -7.69 -14.20 2.65
C CYS A 293 -7.45 -14.37 1.15
N GLU A 294 -6.90 -13.34 0.52
CA GLU A 294 -6.60 -13.35 -0.91
C GLU A 294 -5.21 -12.75 -1.18
N VAL A 295 -4.49 -13.30 -2.14
CA VAL A 295 -3.17 -12.81 -2.58
C VAL A 295 -3.25 -12.36 -4.03
N TYR A 296 -2.87 -11.11 -4.27
CA TYR A 296 -2.73 -10.51 -5.58
C TYR A 296 -1.39 -10.88 -6.21
N ASN A 297 -1.45 -11.48 -7.39
CA ASN A 297 -0.32 -11.69 -8.27
C ASN A 297 -0.29 -10.60 -9.36
N PRO A 298 0.65 -9.63 -9.32
CA PRO A 298 0.72 -8.58 -10.32
C PRO A 298 1.17 -9.07 -11.70
N THR A 299 1.83 -10.24 -11.79
CA THR A 299 2.25 -10.80 -13.09
C THR A 299 1.06 -11.40 -13.83
N ALA A 300 0.19 -12.12 -13.12
CA ALA A 300 -1.04 -12.68 -13.69
C ALA A 300 -2.20 -11.67 -13.71
N ASN A 301 -2.07 -10.56 -12.96
CA ASN A 301 -3.15 -9.61 -12.68
C ASN A 301 -4.40 -10.35 -12.16
N GLN A 302 -4.23 -11.16 -11.11
CA GLN A 302 -5.30 -11.99 -10.55
C GLN A 302 -5.17 -12.08 -9.03
N TRP A 303 -6.32 -12.20 -8.36
CA TRP A 303 -6.42 -12.49 -6.94
C TRP A 303 -6.68 -13.97 -6.73
N LEU A 304 -5.87 -14.59 -5.89
CA LEU A 304 -5.95 -16.01 -5.56
C LEU A 304 -6.37 -16.15 -4.11
N THR A 305 -7.41 -16.93 -3.88
CA THR A 305 -7.87 -17.25 -2.52
C THR A 305 -6.82 -18.11 -1.83
N THR A 306 -6.46 -17.75 -0.60
CA THR A 306 -5.53 -18.52 0.23
C THR A 306 -6.26 -19.19 1.39
N GLY A 307 -5.52 -19.84 2.30
CA GLY A 307 -6.06 -20.36 3.55
C GLY A 307 -6.82 -19.29 4.35
N LYS A 308 -7.79 -19.74 5.14
CA LYS A 308 -8.61 -18.89 6.02
C LYS A 308 -7.92 -18.63 7.35
N LEU A 309 -8.31 -17.55 8.01
CA LEU A 309 -7.89 -17.24 9.37
C LEU A 309 -8.26 -18.38 10.34
N PRO A 310 -7.51 -18.55 11.45
CA PRO A 310 -7.86 -19.49 12.50
C PRO A 310 -9.29 -19.30 13.02
N ALA A 311 -9.92 -20.38 13.48
CA ALA A 311 -11.28 -20.30 14.01
C ALA A 311 -11.36 -19.34 15.21
N ASN A 312 -12.47 -18.60 15.30
CA ASN A 312 -12.73 -17.62 16.36
C ASN A 312 -11.64 -16.53 16.48
N PHE A 313 -10.90 -16.21 15.41
CA PHE A 313 -9.83 -15.21 15.47
C PHE A 313 -10.31 -13.79 15.81
N GLY A 314 -11.55 -13.45 15.45
CA GLY A 314 -12.12 -12.12 15.61
C GLY A 314 -11.81 -11.21 14.43
N VAL A 315 -12.24 -9.95 14.51
CA VAL A 315 -12.02 -8.94 13.46
C VAL A 315 -10.53 -8.58 13.41
N VAL A 316 -9.90 -8.76 12.25
CA VAL A 316 -8.50 -8.36 12.06
C VAL A 316 -8.41 -6.84 11.94
N CYS A 317 -7.54 -6.22 12.73
CA CYS A 317 -7.41 -4.75 12.78
C CYS A 317 -6.02 -4.25 12.37
N SER A 318 -4.98 -5.10 12.45
CA SER A 318 -3.62 -4.72 12.09
C SER A 318 -2.80 -5.90 11.59
N GLY A 319 -1.76 -5.61 10.79
CA GLY A 319 -0.88 -6.64 10.27
C GLY A 319 0.43 -6.09 9.74
N VAL A 320 1.45 -6.93 9.74
CA VAL A 320 2.80 -6.58 9.30
C VAL A 320 3.53 -7.79 8.73
N VAL A 321 4.36 -7.56 7.72
CA VAL A 321 5.19 -8.61 7.11
C VAL A 321 6.58 -8.54 7.71
N LEU A 322 7.07 -9.66 8.25
CA LEU A 322 8.45 -9.83 8.70
C LEU A 322 8.92 -11.25 8.38
N ASN A 323 10.15 -11.39 7.87
CA ASN A 323 10.81 -12.69 7.63
C ASN A 323 9.93 -13.72 6.88
N ASN A 324 9.23 -13.29 5.83
CA ASN A 324 8.36 -14.14 5.01
C ASN A 324 7.13 -14.71 5.77
N THR A 325 6.75 -14.06 6.87
CA THR A 325 5.49 -14.32 7.57
C THR A 325 4.69 -13.03 7.60
N PHE A 326 3.40 -13.12 7.28
CA PHE A 326 2.47 -12.02 7.48
C PHE A 326 1.76 -12.20 8.82
N TYR A 327 2.15 -11.39 9.79
CA TYR A 327 1.55 -11.38 11.12
C TYR A 327 0.32 -10.50 11.11
N VAL A 328 -0.77 -10.98 11.68
CA VAL A 328 -2.03 -10.24 11.81
C VAL A 328 -2.52 -10.29 13.24
N TYR A 329 -3.12 -9.19 13.70
CA TYR A 329 -3.65 -9.01 15.04
C TYR A 329 -5.14 -8.70 14.97
N SER A 330 -5.92 -9.28 15.88
CA SER A 330 -7.35 -9.04 15.97
C SER A 330 -7.74 -8.10 17.11
N GLU A 331 -8.93 -7.51 17.02
CA GLU A 331 -9.53 -6.71 18.09
C GLU A 331 -9.78 -7.52 19.38
N SER A 332 -9.73 -8.86 19.29
CA SER A 332 -9.89 -9.79 20.40
C SER A 332 -8.55 -10.30 20.97
N ASP A 333 -7.45 -9.57 20.74
CA ASP A 333 -6.11 -9.87 21.27
C ASP A 333 -5.53 -11.22 20.83
N LYS A 334 -5.80 -11.60 19.58
CA LYS A 334 -5.21 -12.81 18.98
C LYS A 334 -4.18 -12.43 17.92
N LEU A 335 -3.10 -13.20 17.87
CA LEU A 335 -2.03 -13.08 16.88
C LEU A 335 -2.00 -14.34 16.02
N ALA A 336 -1.89 -14.17 14.71
CA ALA A 336 -1.66 -15.26 13.77
C ALA A 336 -0.58 -14.87 12.77
N GLY A 337 0.19 -15.85 12.30
CA GLY A 337 1.17 -15.69 11.24
C GLY A 337 0.78 -16.52 10.02
N TYR A 338 0.71 -15.89 8.85
CA TYR A 338 0.61 -16.58 7.58
C TYR A 338 2.01 -16.78 7.01
N ASN A 339 2.44 -18.04 6.88
CA ASN A 339 3.71 -18.34 6.25
C ASN A 339 3.57 -18.14 4.74
N LEU A 340 4.21 -17.09 4.22
CA LEU A 340 4.09 -16.74 2.81
C LEU A 340 4.68 -17.83 1.90
N LYS A 341 5.69 -18.58 2.35
CA LYS A 341 6.31 -19.66 1.56
C LYS A 341 5.45 -20.91 1.53
N LEU A 342 4.90 -21.31 2.67
CA LEU A 342 4.14 -22.57 2.81
C LEU A 342 2.65 -22.38 2.52
N GLY A 343 2.15 -21.15 2.55
CA GLY A 343 0.76 -20.84 2.28
C GLY A 343 -0.22 -21.21 3.40
N ASN A 344 0.25 -21.38 4.64
CA ASN A 344 -0.56 -21.79 5.78
C ASN A 344 -0.60 -20.75 6.91
N TRP A 345 -1.70 -20.76 7.67
CA TRP A 345 -1.89 -19.94 8.87
C TRP A 345 -1.49 -20.70 10.13
N ILE A 346 -0.84 -20.01 11.06
CA ILE A 346 -0.49 -20.54 12.37
C ILE A 346 -0.98 -19.55 13.44
N SER A 347 -1.73 -20.04 14.41
CA SER A 347 -2.13 -19.25 15.57
C SER A 347 -0.95 -19.14 16.54
N ILE A 348 -0.68 -17.95 17.05
CA ILE A 348 0.43 -17.67 17.95
C ILE A 348 -0.14 -17.24 19.29
N GLN A 349 0.16 -18.00 20.34
CA GLN A 349 -0.28 -17.70 21.69
C GLN A 349 0.51 -16.52 22.26
N ILE A 350 -0.20 -15.49 22.70
CA ILE A 350 0.40 -14.30 23.29
C ILE A 350 0.48 -14.47 24.80
N HIS A 351 1.67 -14.27 25.35
CA HIS A 351 1.89 -14.12 26.78
C HIS A 351 2.30 -12.69 27.07
N ALA A 352 1.57 -12.01 27.95
CA ALA A 352 1.89 -10.64 28.38
C ALA A 352 1.89 -10.58 29.92
N ASN A 353 2.95 -10.02 30.49
CA ASN A 353 3.03 -9.74 31.92
C ASN A 353 3.58 -8.32 32.13
N PRO A 354 2.77 -7.36 32.61
CA PRO A 354 1.36 -7.50 33.03
C PRO A 354 0.40 -7.78 31.84
N PRO A 355 -0.85 -8.22 32.11
CA PRO A 355 -1.85 -8.44 31.07
C PRO A 355 -2.09 -7.19 30.23
N LEU A 356 -2.44 -7.40 28.95
CA LEU A 356 -2.83 -6.33 28.04
C LEU A 356 -4.16 -5.71 28.48
N LEU A 357 -4.11 -4.58 29.19
CA LEU A 357 -5.28 -3.76 29.48
C LEU A 357 -5.41 -2.67 28.41
N ARG A 358 -6.28 -2.92 27.42
CA ARG A 358 -6.55 -1.99 26.32
C ARG A 358 -7.82 -1.20 26.55
N LEU A 359 -7.81 0.05 26.07
CA LEU A 359 -9.00 0.89 26.04
C LEU A 359 -9.90 0.50 24.85
N PRO A 360 -11.18 0.14 25.08
CA PRO A 360 -12.11 -0.16 23.99
C PRO A 360 -12.27 1.01 23.03
N GLY A 361 -12.53 0.72 21.75
CA GLY A 361 -12.68 1.74 20.70
C GLY A 361 -11.36 2.17 20.04
N TYR A 362 -10.21 1.82 20.62
CA TYR A 362 -8.89 2.07 20.02
C TYR A 362 -8.31 0.80 19.41
N SER A 363 -8.20 0.80 18.08
CA SER A 363 -7.61 -0.33 17.36
C SER A 363 -6.11 -0.42 17.61
N PRO A 364 -5.57 -1.57 18.05
CA PRO A 364 -4.15 -1.76 18.23
C PRO A 364 -3.42 -1.78 16.87
N ARG A 365 -2.14 -1.38 16.87
CA ARG A 365 -1.33 -1.27 15.65
C ARG A 365 -0.05 -2.09 15.75
N LEU A 366 0.11 -3.07 14.86
CA LEU A 366 1.37 -3.75 14.60
C LEU A 366 2.26 -2.89 13.71
N VAL A 367 3.52 -2.78 14.08
CA VAL A 367 4.55 -2.05 13.34
C VAL A 367 5.82 -2.88 13.28
N CYS A 368 6.46 -2.94 12.12
CA CYS A 368 7.78 -3.55 11.98
C CYS A 368 8.84 -2.45 11.93
N CYS A 369 9.84 -2.54 12.80
CA CYS A 369 10.94 -1.59 12.89
C CYS A 369 12.23 -2.35 13.25
N SER A 370 13.35 -2.05 12.57
CA SER A 370 14.65 -2.75 12.77
C SER A 370 14.57 -4.29 12.76
N GLY A 371 13.70 -4.87 11.93
CA GLY A 371 13.51 -6.34 11.86
C GLY A 371 12.80 -6.94 13.09
N ARG A 372 12.11 -6.12 13.87
CA ARG A 372 11.33 -6.50 15.06
C ARG A 372 9.88 -6.06 14.91
N ILE A 373 8.98 -6.69 15.65
CA ILE A 373 7.55 -6.36 15.64
C ILE A 373 7.18 -5.69 16.96
N PHE A 374 6.52 -4.55 16.85
CA PHE A 374 5.96 -3.80 17.96
C PHE A 374 4.44 -3.76 17.85
N LEU A 375 3.78 -3.77 18.99
CA LEU A 375 2.35 -3.57 19.15
C LEU A 375 2.13 -2.26 19.90
N ILE A 376 1.41 -1.32 19.30
CA ILE A 376 1.05 -0.05 19.91
C ILE A 376 -0.42 -0.12 20.31
N THR A 377 -0.70 0.08 21.59
CA THR A 377 -2.05 -0.03 22.16
C THR A 377 -2.41 1.21 22.97
N ALA A 378 -3.64 1.67 22.85
CA ALA A 378 -4.17 2.64 23.82
C ALA A 378 -4.52 1.92 25.13
N SER A 379 -4.04 2.47 26.24
CA SER A 379 -4.29 2.00 27.59
C SER A 379 -4.73 3.18 28.45
N PHE A 380 -5.41 2.91 29.55
CA PHE A 380 -5.75 3.90 30.55
C PHE A 380 -5.05 3.57 31.87
N LEU A 381 -4.78 4.61 32.65
CA LEU A 381 -4.29 4.46 34.02
C LEU A 381 -5.29 5.13 34.94
N GLU A 382 -5.83 4.34 35.86
CA GLU A 382 -6.74 4.81 36.88
C GLU A 382 -5.91 5.29 38.08
N ARG A 383 -5.56 6.59 38.09
CA ARG A 383 -4.96 7.27 39.25
C ARG A 383 -5.67 8.60 39.51
N GLY A 384 -6.95 8.54 39.88
CA GLY A 384 -7.78 9.69 40.25
C GLY A 384 -8.26 10.55 39.08
N VAL A 385 -7.56 10.54 37.94
CA VAL A 385 -8.00 11.05 36.64
C VAL A 385 -7.71 9.95 35.61
N GLU A 386 -8.67 9.65 34.74
CA GLU A 386 -8.46 8.72 33.62
C GLU A 386 -7.50 9.36 32.61
N ILE A 387 -6.23 8.98 32.68
CA ILE A 387 -5.24 9.39 31.69
C ILE A 387 -5.14 8.26 30.65
N VAL A 388 -5.48 8.59 29.41
CA VAL A 388 -5.30 7.70 28.27
C VAL A 388 -3.94 7.95 27.65
N PHE A 389 -3.18 6.89 27.40
CA PHE A 389 -1.86 6.94 26.80
C PHE A 389 -1.62 5.75 25.87
N ARG A 390 -0.61 5.84 25.02
CA ARG A 390 -0.21 4.72 24.15
C ARG A 390 1.00 3.99 24.67
N LYS A 391 0.82 2.70 24.95
CA LYS A 391 1.91 1.77 25.28
C LYS A 391 2.50 1.17 24.01
N VAL A 392 3.81 0.99 24.03
CA VAL A 392 4.56 0.30 22.99
C VAL A 392 5.07 -1.01 23.59
N TRP A 393 4.67 -2.11 22.96
CA TRP A 393 5.06 -3.46 23.34
C TRP A 393 5.94 -4.06 22.23
N GLU A 394 7.00 -4.76 22.58
CA GLU A 394 7.80 -5.54 21.65
C GLU A 394 7.37 -7.01 21.72
N LEU A 395 7.18 -7.64 20.55
CA LEU A 395 6.99 -9.08 20.45
C LEU A 395 8.36 -9.76 20.56
N SER A 396 8.71 -10.11 21.79
CA SER A 396 9.92 -10.84 22.15
C SER A 396 9.73 -12.35 21.99
N SER A 397 10.82 -13.06 21.70
CA SER A 397 10.86 -14.55 21.64
C SER A 397 9.78 -15.15 20.72
N LEU A 398 9.63 -14.61 19.52
CA LEU A 398 8.64 -15.07 18.54
C LEU A 398 8.99 -16.46 18.01
N SER A 399 8.36 -17.48 18.59
CA SER A 399 8.40 -18.86 18.12
C SER A 399 7.24 -19.13 17.16
N SER A 400 7.22 -20.32 16.54
CA SER A 400 6.14 -20.71 15.63
C SER A 400 4.77 -20.79 16.32
N SER A 401 4.71 -21.01 17.64
CA SER A 401 3.45 -21.22 18.39
C SER A 401 3.18 -20.23 19.53
N SER A 402 4.17 -19.47 19.97
CA SER A 402 4.02 -18.52 21.07
C SER A 402 4.90 -17.28 20.94
N CYS A 403 4.49 -16.18 21.57
CA CYS A 403 5.27 -14.96 21.70
C CYS A 403 5.11 -14.33 23.09
N LEU A 404 6.15 -13.61 23.53
CA LEU A 404 6.15 -12.85 24.77
C LEU A 404 6.06 -11.36 24.45
N LEU A 405 5.08 -10.66 25.00
CA LEU A 405 4.99 -9.20 24.90
C LEU A 405 5.70 -8.53 26.07
N THR A 406 6.61 -7.62 25.74
CA THR A 406 7.38 -6.82 26.70
C THR A 406 7.10 -5.33 26.48
N GLU A 407 6.66 -4.61 27.52
CA GLU A 407 6.49 -3.14 27.44
C GLU A 407 7.89 -2.50 27.29
N VAL A 408 8.11 -1.79 26.18
CA VAL A 408 9.40 -1.13 25.87
C VAL A 408 9.34 0.38 26.05
N GLY A 409 8.15 0.96 26.07
CA GLY A 409 8.01 2.38 26.31
C GLY A 409 6.60 2.90 26.06
N ARG A 410 6.50 4.22 26.03
CA ARG A 410 5.24 4.94 25.81
C ARG A 410 5.44 6.00 24.74
N HIS A 411 4.43 6.14 23.90
CA HIS A 411 4.37 7.21 22.90
C HIS A 411 3.92 8.51 23.61
N PRO A 412 4.51 9.68 23.26
CA PRO A 412 4.24 10.93 23.96
C PRO A 412 2.78 11.34 23.80
N ASP A 413 2.13 11.59 24.92
CA ASP A 413 0.69 11.79 24.96
C ASP A 413 0.22 13.12 24.35
N ALA A 414 -0.96 12.98 23.74
CA ALA A 414 -2.03 13.94 23.62
C ALA A 414 -2.00 15.00 22.49
N PRO A 415 -3.20 15.33 21.98
CA PRO A 415 -4.45 14.54 22.04
C PRO A 415 -4.39 13.20 21.31
N ILE A 416 -5.06 12.20 21.90
CA ILE A 416 -5.14 10.84 21.36
C ILE A 416 -6.16 10.78 20.20
N ASP A 417 -5.63 10.60 19.00
CA ASP A 417 -6.40 10.29 17.81
C ASP A 417 -6.79 8.79 17.81
N VAL A 418 -8.09 8.50 17.69
CA VAL A 418 -8.64 7.14 17.57
C VAL A 418 -8.15 6.48 16.28
N ASP A 419 -7.97 7.28 15.23
CA ASP A 419 -7.54 6.85 13.90
C ASP A 419 -6.03 7.03 13.69
N ALA A 420 -5.25 7.08 14.77
CA ALA A 420 -3.79 7.18 14.69
C ALA A 420 -3.20 6.02 13.86
N GLU A 421 -2.29 6.38 12.98
CA GLU A 421 -1.55 5.42 12.15
C GLU A 421 -0.07 5.48 12.50
N PHE A 422 0.53 4.30 12.60
CA PHE A 422 1.95 4.12 12.93
C PHE A 422 2.62 3.28 11.85
N PHE A 423 3.85 3.61 11.50
CA PHE A 423 4.65 2.85 10.57
C PHE A 423 6.12 2.87 10.99
N GLY A 424 6.87 1.85 10.60
CA GLY A 424 8.31 1.79 10.81
C GLY A 424 9.06 2.00 9.51
N ASP A 425 10.16 2.75 9.58
CA ASP A 425 11.11 2.91 8.49
C ASP A 425 12.54 2.96 9.07
N GLY A 426 13.37 2.01 8.64
CA GLY A 426 14.68 1.76 9.25
C GLY A 426 14.56 1.47 10.75
N ASP A 427 15.19 2.32 11.55
CA ASP A 427 15.24 2.23 13.01
C ASP A 427 14.30 3.19 13.73
N LYS A 428 13.35 3.78 13.00
CA LYS A 428 12.39 4.73 13.56
C LYS A 428 10.96 4.26 13.36
N ILE A 429 10.14 4.46 14.38
CA ILE A 429 8.69 4.36 14.27
C ILE A 429 8.13 5.77 14.20
N TYR A 430 7.30 6.04 13.21
CA TYR A 430 6.62 7.29 13.04
C TYR A 430 5.15 7.11 13.41
N GLY A 431 4.59 8.10 14.10
CA GLY A 431 3.17 8.19 14.42
C GLY A 431 2.57 9.45 13.80
N VAL A 432 1.42 9.29 13.15
CA VAL A 432 0.63 10.42 12.65
C VAL A 432 -0.71 10.45 13.37
N GLU A 433 -0.96 11.57 14.01
CA GLU A 433 -2.22 11.86 14.69
C GLU A 433 -2.78 13.18 14.17
N MET A 434 -4.10 13.22 13.98
CA MET A 434 -4.79 14.41 13.52
C MET A 434 -6.10 14.58 14.26
N PHE A 435 -6.25 15.70 14.94
CA PHE A 435 -7.46 16.01 15.70
C PHE A 435 -7.89 17.46 15.49
N LYS A 436 -9.11 17.76 15.92
CA LYS A 436 -9.73 19.07 15.83
C LYS A 436 -9.96 19.62 17.24
N ILE A 437 -9.22 20.65 17.63
CA ILE A 437 -9.44 21.38 18.88
C ILE A 437 -10.03 22.74 18.55
N PHE A 438 -11.17 23.12 19.14
CA PHE A 438 -11.80 24.44 18.97
C PHE A 438 -11.93 24.90 17.50
N GLY A 439 -12.23 23.97 16.59
CA GLY A 439 -12.34 24.29 15.16
C GLY A 439 -11.03 24.23 14.38
N GLN A 440 -9.88 24.35 15.05
CA GLN A 440 -8.54 24.27 14.46
C GLN A 440 -8.10 22.81 14.30
N LYS A 441 -7.53 22.49 13.13
CA LYS A 441 -7.00 21.16 12.80
C LYS A 441 -5.53 21.16 13.08
N LEU A 442 -5.10 20.22 13.91
CA LEU A 442 -3.71 20.07 14.28
C LEU A 442 -3.24 18.68 13.89
N ASP A 443 -2.08 18.62 13.25
CA ASP A 443 -1.39 17.39 12.87
C ASP A 443 -0.11 17.20 13.70
N PHE A 444 0.04 15.99 14.23
CA PHE A 444 1.15 15.58 15.07
C PHE A 444 1.86 14.46 14.34
N LEU A 445 2.99 14.83 13.72
CA LEU A 445 3.95 13.87 13.23
C LEU A 445 5.00 13.67 14.32
N THR A 446 5.10 12.45 14.81
CA THR A 446 6.08 12.04 15.83
C THR A 446 6.99 10.97 15.26
N ALA A 447 8.23 10.91 15.74
CA ALA A 447 9.19 9.87 15.40
C ALA A 447 9.88 9.38 16.67
N GLY A 448 9.84 8.08 16.91
CA GLY A 448 10.53 7.39 18.00
C GLY A 448 11.75 6.65 17.47
N ASP A 449 12.87 6.75 18.18
CA ASP A 449 14.07 5.98 17.86
C ASP A 449 14.05 4.62 18.55
N PHE A 450 14.24 3.55 17.77
CA PHE A 450 14.22 2.15 18.21
C PHE A 450 15.53 1.43 17.83
N SER A 451 16.61 2.16 17.61
CA SER A 451 17.93 1.59 17.32
C SER A 451 18.52 0.84 18.52
N ASP A 452 18.43 1.42 19.72
CA ASP A 452 18.87 0.77 20.95
C ASP A 452 17.77 -0.12 21.54
N LYS A 453 18.14 -1.32 21.99
CA LYS A 453 17.25 -2.28 22.66
C LYS A 453 17.18 -2.09 24.17
N LYS A 454 18.16 -1.38 24.75
CA LYS A 454 18.29 -1.24 26.21
C LYS A 454 17.64 0.02 26.75
N GLU A 455 17.43 1.01 25.90
CA GLU A 455 16.82 2.28 26.27
C GLU A 455 15.35 2.34 25.86
N GLN A 456 14.56 3.11 26.61
CA GLN A 456 13.19 3.44 26.20
C GLN A 456 13.23 4.27 24.91
N PRO A 457 12.29 4.06 23.97
CA PRO A 457 12.28 4.78 22.72
C PRO A 457 12.09 6.28 22.95
N ARG A 458 13.04 7.07 22.45
CA ARG A 458 12.97 8.52 22.55
C ARG A 458 12.14 9.07 21.39
N TRP A 459 11.00 9.67 21.73
CA TRP A 459 10.10 10.30 20.76
C TRP A 459 10.42 11.79 20.57
N ILE A 460 10.40 12.23 19.31
CA ILE A 460 10.53 13.63 18.91
C ILE A 460 9.32 14.04 18.07
N ARG A 461 8.91 15.30 18.19
CA ARG A 461 7.87 15.89 17.34
C ARG A 461 8.51 16.52 16.11
N LEU A 462 8.04 16.12 14.93
CA LEU A 462 8.55 16.58 13.64
C LEU A 462 7.71 17.71 13.04
N SER A 463 6.40 17.75 13.30
CA SER A 463 5.53 18.82 12.79
C SER A 463 5.57 20.07 13.69
N THR A 464 5.76 21.23 13.09
CA THR A 464 5.66 22.55 13.74
C THR A 464 4.24 23.07 13.60
N ASN A 465 3.33 22.77 14.55
CA ASN A 465 1.97 23.34 14.68
C ASN A 465 1.37 23.90 13.38
N HIS A 466 1.27 23.08 12.33
CA HIS A 466 0.64 23.53 11.11
C HIS A 466 -0.86 23.41 11.30
N ALA A 467 -1.60 24.42 10.83
CA ALA A 467 -3.01 24.24 10.53
C ALA A 467 -3.06 23.23 9.36
N GLY A 468 -3.02 21.94 9.69
CA GLY A 468 -2.94 20.84 8.74
C GLY A 468 -4.11 20.85 7.76
N CYS A 469 -3.95 20.08 6.68
CA CYS A 469 -4.90 19.99 5.57
C CYS A 469 -6.37 20.02 6.04
N SER A 470 -7.22 20.79 5.34
CA SER A 470 -8.59 21.13 5.72
C SER A 470 -9.58 19.95 5.81
N SER A 471 -9.14 18.71 5.88
CA SER A 471 -9.98 17.50 6.00
C SER A 471 -9.67 16.75 7.30
N SER A 472 -10.62 16.76 8.23
CA SER A 472 -10.65 15.75 9.30
C SER A 472 -11.05 14.43 8.66
N TYR A 473 -10.17 13.44 8.74
CA TYR A 473 -10.42 12.13 8.18
C TYR A 473 -10.97 11.20 9.26
N ASN A 474 -12.16 10.65 9.05
CA ASN A 474 -12.75 9.65 9.97
C ASN A 474 -12.25 8.23 9.67
N ALA A 475 -11.48 8.07 8.58
CA ALA A 475 -10.79 6.85 8.21
C ALA A 475 -9.53 7.27 7.47
N LYS A 476 -8.38 7.00 8.08
CA LYS A 476 -7.04 7.33 7.57
C LYS A 476 -6.27 6.04 7.31
N LYS A 477 -5.46 6.04 6.26
CA LYS A 477 -4.44 5.04 5.99
C LYS A 477 -3.17 5.76 5.61
N LEU A 478 -2.07 5.34 6.22
CA LEU A 478 -0.77 5.94 5.99
C LEU A 478 0.12 4.93 5.30
N VAL A 479 0.79 5.38 4.25
CA VAL A 479 1.73 4.58 3.49
C VAL A 479 2.97 5.42 3.25
N VAL A 480 4.14 4.83 3.47
CA VAL A 480 5.41 5.45 3.11
C VAL A 480 5.88 4.87 1.80
N LEU A 481 6.21 5.76 0.88
CA LEU A 481 6.90 5.41 -0.34
C LEU A 481 8.25 6.11 -0.35
N ASN A 482 9.31 5.31 -0.46
CA ASN A 482 10.66 5.83 -0.61
C ASN A 482 10.94 6.02 -2.11
N ILE A 483 10.66 7.23 -2.62
CA ILE A 483 10.61 7.57 -4.05
C ILE A 483 11.84 8.34 -4.52
#